data_AF-A0A484LNM2-F1
#
_entry.id   AF-A0A484LNM2-F1
#
_cell.length_a   1.000
_cell.length_b   1.000
_cell.length_c   1.000
_cell.angle_alpha   90.00
_cell.angle_beta   90.00
_cell.angle_gamma   90.00
#
_symmetry.space_group_name_H-M   'P 1'
#
loop_
_entity.id
_entity.type
_entity.pdbx_description
1 polymer ?
#
loop_
_entity_poly.entity_id
_entity_poly.type
_entity_poly.pdbx_seq_one_letter_code
_entity_poly.pdbx_strand_id
1 'polypeptide(L)'
;MPPPLAMTTVTWLPSSALPRPPKPFFRGRHNAAAHVVKAAKWPRASSVGFASLRGERLLRFSTLHRGRRISLLTADCGGDGSVSTDGDDEVQWRRSLQAILWIAEGIYVIWLFLLPYAPGDPIWAISSDTVNHLVALSLNFFLILPLLNNAGIHFLEAPVQHPVSEGLFNFVIGWTFMFAPLLFTDHKRDRYKGSLDVFWILQMFLTNTFLIPYMAIRLNSGRKVDEPRKASRFGSIMTNNAPIVGLIGAGVCLLSTIWAVFNGDFGGIAERWEFLVSYIGSERLAYAFVWDICLYTIFQPWLIGDNLQNIHKDKVKLVSYFRFVPFVGLLAYCLCLNLDHDKSNT
;
A
#
# COMPACT_ATOMS: atom_id res chain seq x y z
N MET A 1 21.77 66.71 44.43
CA MET A 1 20.30 66.55 44.42
C MET A 1 19.85 66.47 42.97
N PRO A 2 19.68 65.22 42.50
CA PRO A 2 18.37 64.70 42.06
C PRO A 2 18.04 63.36 42.77
N PRO A 3 16.77 62.89 42.76
CA PRO A 3 16.29 61.82 43.64
C PRO A 3 16.61 60.40 43.09
N PRO A 4 16.65 59.37 43.98
CA PRO A 4 16.91 57.99 43.57
C PRO A 4 15.65 57.26 43.07
N LEU A 5 15.89 56.32 42.16
CA LEU A 5 14.95 55.45 41.48
C LEU A 5 14.17 54.55 42.46
N ALA A 6 12.85 54.52 42.31
CA ALA A 6 11.96 53.60 43.03
C ALA A 6 12.04 52.17 42.45
N MET A 7 12.42 51.22 43.29
CA MET A 7 12.26 49.78 43.05
C MET A 7 10.79 49.41 43.22
N THR A 8 10.15 48.93 42.15
CA THR A 8 8.82 48.30 42.20
C THR A 8 8.97 46.83 42.54
N THR A 9 8.64 46.48 43.78
CA THR A 9 8.44 45.11 44.25
C THR A 9 7.17 44.51 43.65
N VAL A 10 7.31 43.43 42.87
CA VAL A 10 6.19 42.61 42.39
C VAL A 10 5.88 41.56 43.45
N THR A 11 4.78 41.76 44.17
CA THR A 11 4.22 40.80 45.11
C THR A 11 3.41 39.73 44.37
N TRP A 12 3.80 38.47 44.55
CA TRP A 12 3.09 37.29 44.08
C TRP A 12 1.80 37.07 44.89
N LEU A 13 0.66 36.96 44.19
CA LEU A 13 -0.63 36.56 44.77
C LEU A 13 -0.75 35.02 44.77
N PRO A 14 -1.24 34.40 45.86
CA PRO A 14 -1.42 32.95 45.93
C PRO A 14 -2.70 32.52 45.20
N SER A 15 -2.57 31.53 44.32
CA SER A 15 -3.69 30.94 43.59
C SER A 15 -4.41 29.91 44.45
N SER A 16 -5.50 30.34 45.09
CA SER A 16 -6.47 29.44 45.71
C SER A 16 -7.88 29.84 45.29
N ALA A 17 -8.66 28.83 44.88
CA ALA A 17 -10.09 28.85 44.56
C ALA A 17 -10.50 29.28 43.14
N LEU A 18 -10.58 28.30 42.23
CA LEU A 18 -11.51 28.33 41.10
C LEU A 18 -12.65 27.31 41.34
N PRO A 19 -13.93 27.71 41.19
CA PRO A 19 -15.07 26.82 41.43
C PRO A 19 -15.30 25.83 40.26
N ARG A 20 -15.73 24.61 40.61
CA ARG A 20 -16.08 23.53 39.68
C ARG A 20 -17.29 23.89 38.80
N PRO A 21 -17.37 23.39 37.55
CA PRO A 21 -18.51 23.62 36.66
C PRO A 21 -19.77 22.85 37.08
N PRO A 22 -20.98 23.33 36.71
CA PRO A 22 -22.24 22.70 37.10
C PRO A 22 -22.53 21.42 36.31
N LYS A 23 -23.12 20.43 36.99
CA LYS A 23 -23.60 19.16 36.41
C LYS A 23 -24.85 19.40 35.55
N PRO A 24 -25.02 18.75 34.38
CA PRO A 24 -26.25 18.83 33.63
C PRO A 24 -27.34 17.94 34.25
N PHE A 25 -28.50 18.56 34.47
CA PHE A 25 -29.73 17.95 34.94
C PHE A 25 -30.52 17.45 33.73
N PHE A 26 -30.60 16.13 33.52
CA PHE A 26 -31.49 15.55 32.49
C PHE A 26 -32.66 14.83 33.16
N ARG A 27 -33.83 15.46 33.08
CA ARG A 27 -35.15 14.88 33.36
C ARG A 27 -35.82 14.62 32.01
N GLY A 28 -36.14 13.38 31.72
CA GLY A 28 -36.66 12.96 30.42
C GLY A 28 -38.13 13.31 30.17
N ARG A 29 -38.54 13.26 28.90
CA ARG A 29 -39.72 12.50 28.45
C ARG A 29 -39.74 12.36 26.93
N HIS A 30 -40.23 11.20 26.51
CA HIS A 30 -40.54 10.75 25.17
C HIS A 30 -41.24 11.76 24.27
N ASN A 31 -40.98 11.70 22.96
CA ASN A 31 -42.03 11.64 21.95
C ASN A 31 -41.55 10.94 20.68
N ALA A 32 -42.43 10.07 20.19
CA ALA A 32 -42.31 9.32 18.96
C ALA A 32 -42.50 10.22 17.74
N ALA A 33 -41.72 9.96 16.69
CA ALA A 33 -42.09 10.30 15.32
C ALA A 33 -41.38 9.33 14.37
N ALA A 34 -42.12 8.30 13.97
CA ALA A 34 -41.77 7.46 12.84
C ALA A 34 -41.87 8.28 11.55
N HIS A 35 -40.79 8.35 10.78
CA HIS A 35 -40.85 8.76 9.38
C HIS A 35 -40.07 7.80 8.49
N VAL A 36 -40.87 6.94 7.86
CA VAL A 36 -40.72 6.30 6.55
C VAL A 36 -39.53 6.79 5.72
N VAL A 37 -38.54 5.91 5.49
CA VAL A 37 -37.63 6.00 4.34
C VAL A 37 -37.96 4.85 3.40
N LYS A 38 -38.46 5.22 2.22
CA LYS A 38 -38.84 4.33 1.12
C LYS A 38 -37.61 3.56 0.61
N ALA A 39 -37.73 2.23 0.59
CA ALA A 39 -36.80 1.35 -0.09
C ALA A 39 -36.85 1.59 -1.61
N ALA A 40 -35.72 2.00 -2.19
CA ALA A 40 -35.52 2.06 -3.63
C ALA A 40 -35.34 0.63 -4.18
N LYS A 41 -36.36 0.18 -4.92
CA LYS A 41 -36.48 -1.13 -5.53
C LYS A 41 -35.70 -1.14 -6.85
N TRP A 42 -34.61 -1.90 -6.93
CA TRP A 42 -33.89 -2.14 -8.18
C TRP A 42 -34.77 -2.95 -9.16
N PRO A 43 -34.85 -2.58 -10.45
CA PRO A 43 -35.63 -3.34 -11.43
C PRO A 43 -34.94 -4.64 -11.82
N ARG A 44 -35.71 -5.73 -11.74
CA ARG A 44 -35.45 -7.04 -12.35
C ARG A 44 -35.44 -6.88 -13.87
N ALA A 45 -34.30 -7.18 -14.50
CA ALA A 45 -34.27 -7.42 -15.94
C ALA A 45 -34.70 -8.87 -16.21
N SER A 46 -35.79 -8.98 -16.96
CA SER A 46 -36.47 -10.18 -17.39
C SER A 46 -35.70 -10.95 -18.46
N SER A 47 -35.90 -12.27 -18.39
CA SER A 47 -35.65 -13.28 -19.41
C SER A 47 -36.01 -12.84 -20.83
N VAL A 48 -35.08 -13.04 -21.77
CA VAL A 48 -35.40 -13.19 -23.19
C VAL A 48 -34.96 -14.58 -23.60
N GLY A 49 -35.93 -15.44 -23.86
CA GLY A 49 -35.70 -16.73 -24.51
C GLY A 49 -35.55 -16.53 -26.02
N PHE A 50 -34.60 -17.23 -26.62
CA PHE A 50 -34.62 -17.51 -28.05
C PHE A 50 -34.58 -19.02 -28.25
N ALA A 51 -35.60 -19.48 -28.95
CA ALA A 51 -35.81 -20.87 -29.31
C ALA A 51 -34.81 -21.32 -30.39
N SER A 52 -34.39 -22.58 -30.24
CA SER A 52 -34.26 -23.60 -31.29
C SER A 52 -34.13 -23.11 -32.74
N LEU A 53 -32.96 -23.33 -33.33
CA LEU A 53 -32.85 -23.65 -34.75
C LEU A 53 -31.82 -24.77 -34.95
N ARG A 54 -32.38 -25.89 -35.38
CA ARG A 54 -31.77 -27.15 -35.79
C ARG A 54 -31.03 -26.94 -37.12
N GLY A 55 -29.81 -27.47 -37.26
CA GLY A 55 -29.07 -27.46 -38.51
C GLY A 55 -27.80 -28.29 -38.45
N GLU A 56 -27.91 -29.57 -38.80
CA GLU A 56 -26.77 -30.44 -39.09
C GLU A 56 -25.98 -29.92 -40.30
N ARG A 57 -24.64 -29.94 -40.22
CA ARG A 57 -23.82 -30.39 -41.35
C ARG A 57 -22.39 -30.73 -40.93
N LEU A 58 -22.13 -32.03 -40.92
CA LEU A 58 -20.86 -32.65 -41.26
C LEU A 58 -20.20 -31.97 -42.46
N LEU A 59 -18.93 -31.60 -42.34
CA LEU A 59 -17.97 -31.75 -43.43
C LEU A 59 -16.59 -32.12 -42.85
N ARG A 60 -16.22 -33.39 -43.07
CA ARG A 60 -14.84 -33.87 -43.05
C ARG A 60 -14.08 -33.18 -44.18
N PHE A 61 -12.90 -32.67 -43.91
CA PHE A 61 -11.80 -32.69 -44.88
C PHE A 61 -10.50 -32.97 -44.15
N SER A 62 -10.01 -34.19 -44.34
CA SER A 62 -8.64 -34.60 -44.13
C SER A 62 -7.79 -34.11 -45.30
N THR A 63 -6.63 -33.52 -45.04
CA THR A 63 -5.43 -33.76 -45.88
C THR A 63 -4.17 -33.49 -45.07
N LEU A 64 -3.40 -34.56 -44.95
CA LEU A 64 -2.04 -34.66 -44.45
C LEU A 64 -1.08 -33.70 -45.19
N HIS A 65 -0.15 -33.09 -44.46
CA HIS A 65 1.24 -33.04 -44.92
C HIS A 65 2.19 -33.48 -43.79
N ARG A 66 3.06 -34.41 -44.16
CA ARG A 66 3.99 -35.20 -43.35
C ARG A 66 5.42 -34.77 -43.70
N GLY A 67 6.28 -34.65 -42.68
CA GLY A 67 7.75 -34.56 -42.81
C GLY A 67 8.38 -34.29 -41.43
N ARG A 68 8.52 -35.27 -40.53
CA ARG A 68 9.52 -36.37 -40.43
C ARG A 68 10.84 -35.94 -39.77
N ARG A 69 11.05 -36.37 -38.51
CA ARG A 69 12.24 -37.03 -37.92
C ARG A 69 11.80 -37.61 -36.56
N ILE A 70 11.44 -38.90 -36.49
CA ILE A 70 12.28 -40.06 -36.15
C ILE A 70 12.87 -39.97 -34.74
N SER A 71 12.29 -40.73 -33.80
CA SER A 71 13.01 -41.39 -32.71
C SER A 71 12.31 -42.73 -32.44
N LEU A 72 13.16 -43.72 -32.19
CA LEU A 72 12.96 -45.17 -32.22
C LEU A 72 11.81 -45.66 -31.32
N LEU A 73 11.09 -46.67 -31.80
CA LEU A 73 10.26 -47.55 -30.97
C LEU A 73 11.15 -48.58 -30.28
N THR A 74 11.04 -48.68 -28.96
CA THR A 74 11.12 -49.95 -28.23
C THR A 74 9.79 -50.10 -27.51
N ALA A 75 9.03 -51.13 -27.91
CA ALA A 75 7.82 -51.53 -27.21
C ALA A 75 8.22 -52.38 -26.02
N ASP A 76 7.79 -51.97 -24.82
CA ASP A 76 7.44 -52.93 -23.78
C ASP A 76 6.16 -52.43 -23.10
N CYS A 77 5.24 -53.37 -22.88
CA CYS A 77 3.91 -53.11 -22.32
C CYS A 77 3.97 -53.29 -20.81
N GLY A 78 3.77 -52.22 -20.06
CA GLY A 78 3.56 -52.27 -18.62
C GLY A 78 3.29 -50.88 -18.09
N GLY A 79 2.06 -50.64 -17.59
CA GLY A 79 1.68 -49.36 -17.05
C GLY A 79 2.47 -49.02 -15.78
N ASP A 80 2.86 -47.76 -15.65
CA ASP A 80 2.54 -47.00 -14.44
C ASP A 80 2.53 -45.50 -14.76
N GLY A 81 1.50 -44.82 -14.27
CA GLY A 81 1.27 -43.40 -14.52
C GLY A 81 2.28 -42.55 -13.76
N SER A 82 3.13 -41.81 -14.47
CA SER A 82 4.01 -40.82 -13.85
C SER A 82 4.29 -39.64 -14.77
N VAL A 83 3.25 -39.02 -15.34
CA VAL A 83 3.41 -37.74 -16.06
C VAL A 83 2.16 -36.86 -15.87
N SER A 84 2.03 -36.25 -14.69
CA SER A 84 1.20 -35.04 -14.45
C SER A 84 1.34 -34.43 -13.04
N THR A 85 2.35 -34.77 -12.23
CA THR A 85 2.48 -34.25 -10.85
C THR A 85 2.99 -32.81 -10.77
N ASP A 86 4.00 -32.43 -11.57
CA ASP A 86 4.65 -31.10 -11.45
C ASP A 86 3.69 -29.92 -11.66
N GLY A 87 2.73 -30.05 -12.57
CA GLY A 87 1.75 -29.00 -12.84
C GLY A 87 0.67 -28.89 -11.75
N ASP A 88 0.27 -30.01 -11.18
CA ASP A 88 -0.75 -30.06 -10.13
C ASP A 88 -0.19 -29.57 -8.80
N ASP A 89 1.07 -29.90 -8.48
CA ASP A 89 1.77 -29.46 -7.27
C ASP A 89 2.00 -27.95 -7.27
N GLU A 90 2.40 -27.36 -8.40
CA GLU A 90 2.59 -25.92 -8.52
C GLU A 90 1.25 -25.15 -8.36
N VAL A 91 0.18 -25.66 -8.97
CA VAL A 91 -1.17 -25.08 -8.84
C VAL A 91 -1.67 -25.19 -7.41
N GLN A 92 -1.47 -26.33 -6.76
CA GLN A 92 -1.84 -26.56 -5.37
C GLN A 92 -1.06 -25.62 -4.44
N TRP A 93 0.25 -25.50 -4.61
CA TRP A 93 1.10 -24.59 -3.85
C TRP A 93 0.66 -23.13 -3.98
N ARG A 94 0.37 -22.67 -5.20
CA ARG A 94 -0.14 -21.31 -5.46
C ARG A 94 -1.47 -21.05 -4.77
N ARG A 95 -2.39 -22.02 -4.79
CA ARG A 95 -3.68 -21.93 -4.07
C ARG A 95 -3.49 -21.89 -2.55
N SER A 96 -2.58 -22.70 -2.01
CA SER A 96 -2.23 -22.68 -0.59
C SER A 96 -1.65 -21.34 -0.17
N LEU A 97 -0.69 -20.79 -0.93
CA LEU A 97 -0.14 -19.46 -0.68
C LEU A 97 -1.21 -18.37 -0.76
N GLN A 98 -2.08 -18.44 -1.76
CA GLN A 98 -3.20 -17.51 -1.89
C GLN A 98 -4.13 -17.58 -0.67
N ALA A 99 -4.48 -18.78 -0.19
CA ALA A 99 -5.31 -18.96 0.99
C ALA A 99 -4.62 -18.40 2.25
N ILE A 100 -3.32 -18.66 2.42
CA ILE A 100 -2.52 -18.12 3.53
C ILE A 100 -2.53 -16.59 3.50
N LEU A 101 -2.34 -15.97 2.33
CA LEU A 101 -2.35 -14.50 2.20
C LEU A 101 -3.73 -13.91 2.52
N TRP A 102 -4.83 -14.54 2.09
CA TRP A 102 -6.18 -14.09 2.45
C TRP A 102 -6.50 -14.26 3.93
N ILE A 103 -6.05 -15.36 4.54
CA ILE A 103 -6.19 -15.57 5.99
C ILE A 103 -5.35 -14.54 6.74
N ALA A 104 -4.11 -14.29 6.31
CA ALA A 104 -3.23 -13.30 6.90
C ALA A 104 -3.85 -11.90 6.81
N GLU A 105 -4.42 -11.53 5.67
CA GLU A 105 -5.16 -10.27 5.50
C GLU A 105 -6.37 -10.18 6.44
N GLY A 106 -7.17 -11.24 6.52
CA GLY A 106 -8.32 -11.28 7.42
C GLY A 106 -7.92 -11.12 8.88
N ILE A 107 -6.87 -11.84 9.31
CA ILE A 107 -6.30 -11.71 10.65
C ILE A 107 -5.77 -10.29 10.86
N TYR A 108 -5.07 -9.74 9.88
CA TYR A 108 -4.47 -8.40 9.95
C TYR A 108 -5.54 -7.32 10.12
N VAL A 109 -6.57 -7.32 9.28
CA VAL A 109 -7.68 -6.35 9.34
C VAL A 109 -8.44 -6.49 10.65
N ILE A 110 -8.72 -7.72 11.09
CA ILE A 110 -9.42 -7.95 12.37
C ILE A 110 -8.57 -7.48 13.54
N TRP A 111 -7.29 -7.85 13.58
CA TRP A 111 -6.35 -7.47 14.64
C TRP A 111 -6.15 -5.96 14.71
N LEU A 112 -5.86 -5.34 13.56
CA LEU A 112 -5.42 -3.96 13.52
C LEU A 112 -6.57 -2.97 13.48
N PHE A 113 -7.76 -3.29 12.98
CA PHE A 113 -8.84 -2.30 12.88
C PHE A 113 -10.01 -2.55 13.83
N LEU A 114 -10.32 -3.82 14.13
CA LEU A 114 -11.52 -4.19 14.89
C LEU A 114 -11.22 -4.49 16.36
N LEU A 115 -10.09 -5.17 16.63
CA LEU A 115 -9.74 -5.60 17.98
C LEU A 115 -9.05 -4.50 18.81
N PRO A 116 -9.36 -4.41 20.12
CA PRO A 116 -8.72 -3.47 21.04
C PRO A 116 -7.36 -3.96 21.55
N TYR A 117 -6.81 -5.05 21.00
CA TYR A 117 -5.54 -5.63 21.43
C TYR A 117 -4.32 -4.96 20.80
N ALA A 118 -4.46 -4.39 19.60
CA ALA A 118 -3.39 -3.58 19.03
C ALA A 118 -3.34 -2.21 19.73
N PRO A 119 -2.15 -1.61 19.89
CA PRO A 119 -1.96 -0.26 20.44
C PRO A 119 -2.92 0.78 19.84
N GLY A 120 -3.42 1.68 20.69
CA GLY A 120 -4.32 2.78 20.31
C GLY A 120 -5.79 2.40 20.15
N ASP A 121 -6.63 3.37 19.79
CA ASP A 121 -8.08 3.17 19.70
C ASP A 121 -8.49 2.43 18.41
N PRO A 122 -9.41 1.44 18.45
CA PRO A 122 -9.90 0.77 17.26
C PRO A 122 -10.73 1.72 16.39
N ILE A 123 -10.99 1.36 15.12
CA ILE A 123 -11.70 2.24 14.16
C ILE A 123 -13.06 2.72 14.72
N TRP A 124 -13.78 1.83 15.40
CA TRP A 124 -15.13 2.13 15.91
C TRP A 124 -15.15 3.03 17.15
N ALA A 125 -14.00 3.25 17.80
CA ALA A 125 -13.84 4.09 18.98
C ALA A 125 -12.79 5.20 18.76
N ILE A 126 -12.53 5.58 17.51
CA ILE A 126 -11.47 6.53 17.19
C ILE A 126 -11.72 7.88 17.87
N SER A 127 -10.72 8.36 18.61
CA SER A 127 -10.77 9.68 19.23
C SER A 127 -10.62 10.80 18.19
N SER A 128 -11.16 11.98 18.50
CA SER A 128 -10.96 13.17 17.67
C SER A 128 -9.48 13.57 17.57
N ASP A 129 -8.70 13.29 18.62
CA ASP A 129 -7.28 13.62 18.69
C ASP A 129 -6.47 12.78 17.70
N THR A 130 -6.75 11.47 17.60
CA THR A 130 -6.12 10.60 16.60
C THR A 130 -6.46 11.05 15.18
N VAL A 131 -7.70 11.47 14.91
CA VAL A 131 -8.09 11.99 13.58
C VAL A 131 -7.38 13.30 13.27
N ASN A 132 -7.32 14.23 14.23
CA ASN A 132 -6.61 15.50 14.05
C ASN A 132 -5.11 15.29 13.82
N HIS A 133 -4.51 14.36 14.56
CA HIS A 133 -3.11 13.97 14.36
C HIS A 133 -2.89 13.36 12.97
N LEU A 134 -3.78 12.47 12.50
CA LEU A 134 -3.70 11.88 11.16
C LEU A 134 -3.85 12.93 10.06
N VAL A 135 -4.78 13.87 10.21
CA VAL A 135 -4.97 14.99 9.26
C VAL A 135 -3.73 15.88 9.27
N ALA A 136 -3.19 16.21 10.44
CA ALA A 136 -1.97 17.02 10.56
C ALA A 136 -0.78 16.35 9.87
N LEU A 137 -0.59 15.05 10.07
CA LEU A 137 0.45 14.26 9.42
C LEU A 137 0.26 14.21 7.89
N SER A 138 -1.00 14.08 7.45
CA SER A 138 -1.38 14.09 6.04
C SER A 138 -1.21 15.47 5.38
N LEU A 139 -1.32 16.56 6.13
CA LEU A 139 -0.99 17.90 5.64
C LEU A 139 0.52 18.04 5.44
N ASN A 140 1.34 17.40 6.28
CA ASN A 140 2.80 17.35 6.14
C ASN A 140 3.29 16.25 5.17
N PHE A 141 2.47 15.91 4.17
CA PHE A 141 2.77 14.92 3.14
C PHE A 141 4.04 15.28 2.35
N PHE A 142 4.91 14.30 2.17
CA PHE A 142 6.24 14.42 1.56
C PHE A 142 7.15 15.49 2.18
N LEU A 143 6.84 15.92 3.42
CA LEU A 143 7.48 17.05 4.08
C LEU A 143 7.41 18.36 3.28
N ILE A 144 6.51 18.45 2.29
CA ILE A 144 6.44 19.63 1.40
C ILE A 144 6.10 20.88 2.20
N LEU A 145 5.02 20.85 2.99
CA LEU A 145 4.58 21.99 3.80
C LEU A 145 5.64 22.42 4.84
N PRO A 146 6.18 21.51 5.68
CA PRO A 146 7.24 21.85 6.63
C PRO A 146 8.46 22.51 5.97
N LEU A 147 8.90 21.99 4.81
CA LEU A 147 10.04 22.56 4.09
C LEU A 147 9.72 23.92 3.47
N LEU A 148 8.51 24.11 2.95
CA LEU A 148 8.08 25.37 2.35
C LEU A 148 7.99 26.49 3.39
N ASN A 149 7.47 26.18 4.58
CA ASN A 149 7.43 27.11 5.70
C ASN A 149 8.84 27.43 6.22
N ASN A 150 9.72 26.44 6.33
CA ASN A 150 11.12 26.68 6.68
C ASN A 150 11.86 27.53 5.63
N ALA A 151 11.45 27.46 4.36
CA ALA A 151 11.95 28.31 3.27
C ALA A 151 11.29 29.72 3.23
N GLY A 152 10.42 30.05 4.19
CA GLY A 152 9.77 31.37 4.30
C GLY A 152 8.52 31.56 3.43
N ILE A 153 7.99 30.50 2.82
CA ILE A 153 6.76 30.54 2.04
C ILE A 153 5.61 30.01 2.91
N HIS A 154 4.82 30.94 3.45
CA HIS A 154 3.70 30.65 4.36
C HIS A 154 2.34 30.74 3.64
N PHE A 155 2.09 29.84 2.68
CA PHE A 155 0.76 29.74 2.06
C PHE A 155 -0.26 29.07 3.01
N LEU A 156 0.22 28.07 3.74
CA LEU A 156 -0.49 27.32 4.78
C LEU A 156 0.53 27.04 5.87
N GLU A 157 0.13 27.21 7.12
CA GLU A 157 1.00 26.91 8.26
C GLU A 157 1.00 25.40 8.51
N ALA A 158 2.20 24.82 8.48
CA ALA A 158 2.42 23.40 8.71
C ALA A 158 2.07 23.08 10.16
N PRO A 159 1.17 22.12 10.41
CA PRO A 159 0.90 21.66 11.76
C PRO A 159 2.20 21.18 12.42
N VAL A 160 2.51 21.70 13.60
CA VAL A 160 3.69 21.28 14.35
C VAL A 160 3.46 19.86 14.87
N GLN A 161 4.27 18.92 14.39
CA GLN A 161 4.27 17.53 14.84
C GLN A 161 5.67 17.10 15.28
N HIS A 162 5.74 16.02 16.05
CA HIS A 162 7.03 15.49 16.47
C HIS A 162 7.83 14.99 15.25
N PRO A 163 9.11 15.35 15.08
CA PRO A 163 9.85 15.07 13.85
C PRO A 163 9.98 13.57 13.55
N VAL A 164 9.95 12.74 14.59
CA VAL A 164 9.94 11.27 14.46
C VAL A 164 8.64 10.73 13.88
N SER A 165 7.47 11.28 14.26
CA SER A 165 6.19 10.81 13.71
C SER A 165 6.03 11.25 12.25
N GLU A 166 6.41 12.50 11.93
CA GLU A 166 6.46 13.01 10.56
C GLU A 166 7.45 12.24 9.69
N GLY A 167 8.63 11.95 10.23
CA GLY A 167 9.63 11.13 9.57
C GLY A 167 9.07 9.75 9.27
N LEU A 168 8.62 9.01 10.29
CA LEU A 168 8.09 7.65 10.10
C LEU A 168 6.99 7.58 9.02
N PHE A 169 6.03 8.50 9.08
CA PHE A 169 4.97 8.59 8.07
C PHE A 169 5.55 8.82 6.66
N ASN A 170 6.34 9.88 6.49
CA ASN A 170 6.89 10.22 5.17
C ASN A 170 7.85 9.16 4.64
N PHE A 171 8.52 8.42 5.53
CA PHE A 171 9.36 7.28 5.15
C PHE A 171 8.52 6.17 4.52
N VAL A 172 7.43 5.76 5.18
CA VAL A 172 6.55 4.71 4.68
C VAL A 172 5.86 5.14 3.39
N ILE A 173 5.39 6.39 3.30
CA ILE A 173 4.76 6.92 2.09
C ILE A 173 5.77 7.00 0.93
N GLY A 174 6.99 7.48 1.18
CA GLY A 174 8.05 7.53 0.16
C GLY A 174 8.40 6.15 -0.38
N TRP A 175 8.45 5.14 0.49
CA TRP A 175 8.64 3.74 0.09
C TRP A 175 7.44 3.24 -0.73
N THR A 176 6.23 3.49 -0.26
CA THR A 176 4.98 3.14 -0.98
C THR A 176 4.92 3.77 -2.37
N PHE A 177 5.37 5.01 -2.50
CA PHE A 177 5.43 5.71 -3.77
C PHE A 177 6.31 4.99 -4.80
N MET A 178 7.46 4.45 -4.36
CA MET A 178 8.34 3.64 -5.22
C MET A 178 7.76 2.28 -5.60
N PHE A 179 6.73 1.78 -4.92
CA PHE A 179 6.03 0.58 -5.38
C PHE A 179 5.19 0.83 -6.65
N ALA A 180 4.89 2.08 -7.03
CA ALA A 180 4.07 2.35 -8.21
C ALA A 180 4.68 1.75 -9.49
N PRO A 181 5.93 2.08 -9.88
CA PRO A 181 6.55 1.50 -11.06
C PRO A 181 6.60 -0.03 -11.02
N LEU A 182 6.83 -0.63 -9.83
CA LEU A 182 6.88 -2.07 -9.65
C LEU A 182 5.50 -2.73 -9.85
N LEU A 183 4.44 -2.18 -9.26
CA LEU A 183 3.07 -2.68 -9.41
C LEU A 183 2.57 -2.53 -10.85
N PHE A 184 2.88 -1.40 -11.50
CA PHE A 184 2.49 -1.16 -12.89
C PHE A 184 3.28 -2.01 -13.87
N THR A 185 4.49 -2.46 -13.54
CA THR A 185 5.25 -3.36 -14.43
C THR A 185 5.11 -4.84 -14.08
N ASP A 186 4.30 -5.20 -13.07
CA ASP A 186 4.13 -6.60 -12.70
C ASP A 186 3.53 -7.43 -13.84
N HIS A 187 4.19 -8.52 -14.23
CA HIS A 187 3.69 -9.41 -15.29
C HIS A 187 2.34 -10.05 -14.92
N LYS A 188 2.09 -10.24 -13.62
CA LYS A 188 0.84 -10.82 -13.11
C LYS A 188 -0.25 -9.76 -12.87
N ARG A 189 0.00 -8.48 -13.20
CA ARG A 189 -0.94 -7.36 -12.95
C ARG A 189 -2.30 -7.56 -13.61
N ASP A 190 -2.35 -8.22 -14.77
CA ASP A 190 -3.59 -8.40 -15.55
C ASP A 190 -4.59 -9.36 -14.87
N ARG A 191 -4.16 -10.07 -13.82
CA ARG A 191 -5.04 -10.87 -12.96
C ARG A 191 -5.89 -10.00 -12.03
N TYR A 192 -5.47 -8.76 -11.79
CA TYR A 192 -6.23 -7.77 -11.05
C TYR A 192 -7.30 -7.13 -11.95
N LYS A 193 -8.57 -7.37 -11.62
CA LYS A 193 -9.71 -6.91 -12.43
C LYS A 193 -10.03 -5.42 -12.24
N GLY A 194 -9.61 -4.83 -11.12
CA GLY A 194 -9.88 -3.43 -10.81
C GLY A 194 -9.01 -2.46 -11.60
N SER A 195 -9.11 -1.17 -11.24
CA SER A 195 -8.17 -0.15 -11.69
C SER A 195 -6.94 -0.17 -10.78
N LEU A 196 -5.77 -0.46 -11.36
CA LEU A 196 -4.49 -0.40 -10.62
C LEU A 196 -4.19 1.03 -10.13
N ASP A 197 -4.68 2.05 -10.83
CA ASP A 197 -4.51 3.44 -10.41
C ASP A 197 -5.25 3.71 -9.10
N VAL A 198 -6.51 3.26 -9.01
CA VAL A 198 -7.33 3.40 -7.80
C VAL A 198 -6.73 2.57 -6.66
N PHE A 199 -6.29 1.35 -6.97
CA PHE A 199 -5.61 0.50 -6.01
C PHE A 199 -4.36 1.17 -5.44
N TRP A 200 -3.50 1.75 -6.30
CA TRP A 200 -2.30 2.44 -5.86
C TRP A 200 -2.60 3.71 -5.06
N ILE A 201 -3.62 4.49 -5.44
CA ILE A 201 -4.05 5.65 -4.64
C ILE A 201 -4.50 5.20 -3.25
N LEU A 202 -5.31 4.13 -3.16
CA LEU A 202 -5.74 3.59 -1.88
C LEU A 202 -4.56 3.03 -1.06
N GLN A 203 -3.60 2.38 -1.73
CA GLN A 203 -2.35 1.93 -1.15
C GLN A 203 -1.52 3.10 -0.58
N MET A 204 -1.56 4.30 -1.16
CA MET A 204 -0.85 5.46 -0.60
C MET A 204 -1.42 5.92 0.75
N PHE A 205 -2.68 5.59 1.08
CA PHE A 205 -3.29 5.95 2.37
C PHE A 205 -3.36 4.80 3.37
N LEU A 206 -3.56 3.57 2.89
CA LEU A 206 -3.79 2.37 3.71
C LEU A 206 -2.82 1.22 3.39
N THR A 207 -1.72 1.53 2.72
CA THR A 207 -0.47 0.75 2.60
C THR A 207 -0.59 -0.76 2.85
N ASN A 208 -0.54 -1.22 4.09
CA ASN A 208 -0.68 -2.63 4.46
C ASN A 208 -1.92 -3.35 3.90
N THR A 209 -3.09 -2.70 3.98
CA THR A 209 -4.41 -3.29 3.73
C THR A 209 -4.62 -3.63 2.26
N PHE A 210 -3.87 -3.00 1.37
CA PHE A 210 -4.03 -3.22 -0.07
C PHE A 210 -2.94 -4.13 -0.64
N LEU A 211 -1.73 -4.14 -0.06
CA LEU A 211 -0.63 -4.92 -0.61
C LEU A 211 -0.83 -6.44 -0.47
N ILE A 212 -1.31 -6.92 0.69
CA ILE A 212 -1.54 -8.36 0.90
C ILE A 212 -2.62 -8.90 -0.06
N PRO A 213 -3.80 -8.25 -0.22
CA PRO A 213 -4.79 -8.67 -1.22
C PRO A 213 -4.23 -8.70 -2.64
N TYR A 214 -3.37 -7.73 -3.01
CA TYR A 214 -2.74 -7.75 -4.32
C TYR A 214 -1.85 -8.97 -4.52
N MET A 215 -1.05 -9.32 -3.51
CA MET A 215 -0.22 -10.54 -3.53
C MET A 215 -1.07 -11.82 -3.60
N ALA A 216 -2.26 -11.82 -2.99
CA ALA A 216 -3.20 -12.94 -3.12
C ALA A 216 -3.85 -13.01 -4.51
N ILE A 217 -4.27 -11.88 -5.07
CA ILE A 217 -4.95 -11.82 -6.38
C ILE A 217 -4.00 -12.18 -7.52
N ARG A 218 -2.73 -11.76 -7.46
CA ARG A 218 -1.74 -12.10 -8.50
C ARG A 218 -1.42 -13.60 -8.56
N LEU A 219 -1.70 -14.36 -7.51
CA LEU A 219 -1.57 -15.82 -7.48
C LEU A 219 -2.76 -16.56 -8.10
N ASN A 220 -3.90 -15.88 -8.29
CA ASN A 220 -5.09 -16.48 -8.86
C ASN A 220 -4.78 -17.07 -10.25
N SER A 221 -5.40 -18.20 -10.60
CA SER A 221 -5.17 -18.86 -11.88
C SER A 221 -5.43 -17.87 -13.02
N GLY A 222 -4.41 -17.64 -13.85
CA GLY A 222 -4.49 -16.68 -14.95
C GLY A 222 -5.65 -17.08 -15.85
N ARG A 223 -6.62 -16.18 -16.04
CA ARG A 223 -7.57 -16.36 -17.14
C ARG A 223 -6.74 -16.37 -18.43
N LYS A 224 -7.09 -17.21 -19.41
CA LYS A 224 -6.66 -16.98 -20.80
C LYS A 224 -7.27 -15.62 -21.17
N VAL A 225 -6.52 -14.54 -21.00
CA VAL A 225 -6.91 -13.21 -21.46
C VAL A 225 -6.31 -13.13 -22.85
N ASP A 226 -7.17 -13.06 -23.86
CA ASP A 226 -6.77 -13.12 -25.26
C ASP A 226 -5.98 -11.88 -25.72
N GLU A 227 -5.88 -10.82 -24.90
CA GLU A 227 -5.03 -9.65 -25.18
C GLU A 227 -4.47 -8.98 -23.89
N PRO A 228 -3.20 -8.53 -23.89
CA PRO A 228 -2.61 -7.78 -22.78
C PRO A 228 -3.39 -6.48 -22.51
N ARG A 229 -3.69 -6.19 -21.24
CA ARG A 229 -4.47 -5.00 -20.90
C ARG A 229 -3.63 -3.74 -21.11
N LYS A 230 -4.14 -2.81 -21.93
CA LYS A 230 -3.49 -1.52 -22.19
C LYS A 230 -3.23 -0.80 -20.86
N ALA A 231 -1.98 -0.39 -20.64
CA ALA A 231 -1.60 0.37 -19.46
C ALA A 231 -2.41 1.67 -19.37
N SER A 232 -2.83 2.05 -18.16
CA SER A 232 -3.46 3.34 -17.91
C SER A 232 -2.49 4.48 -18.25
N ARG A 233 -3.01 5.67 -18.58
CA ARG A 233 -2.16 6.85 -18.83
C ARG A 233 -1.27 7.15 -17.62
N PHE A 234 -1.83 7.04 -16.42
CA PHE A 234 -1.12 7.26 -15.17
C PHE A 234 -0.03 6.20 -14.94
N GLY A 235 -0.36 4.91 -15.10
CA GLY A 235 0.60 3.82 -15.00
C GLY A 235 1.74 3.98 -16.00
N SER A 236 1.44 4.35 -17.24
CA SER A 236 2.46 4.61 -18.27
C SER A 236 3.40 5.76 -17.91
N ILE A 237 2.89 6.85 -17.33
CA ILE A 237 3.73 7.97 -16.85
C ILE A 237 4.65 7.49 -15.72
N MET A 238 4.13 6.73 -14.77
CA MET A 238 4.88 6.22 -13.62
C MET A 238 5.96 5.19 -14.03
N THR A 239 5.68 4.36 -15.04
CA THR A 239 6.67 3.41 -15.55
C THR A 239 7.71 4.10 -16.43
N ASN A 240 7.29 4.99 -17.34
CA ASN A 240 8.23 5.70 -18.24
C ASN A 240 9.19 6.60 -17.48
N ASN A 241 8.75 7.16 -16.35
CA ASN A 241 9.57 7.98 -15.47
C ASN A 241 9.99 7.22 -14.21
N ALA A 242 10.05 5.89 -14.25
CA ALA A 242 10.40 5.07 -13.09
C ALA A 242 11.69 5.54 -12.37
N PRO A 243 12.78 5.92 -13.07
CA PRO A 243 13.97 6.45 -12.41
C PRO A 243 13.68 7.70 -11.57
N ILE A 244 12.86 8.63 -12.09
CA ILE A 244 12.49 9.87 -11.40
C ILE A 244 11.60 9.55 -10.19
N VAL A 245 10.61 8.67 -10.37
CA VAL A 245 9.72 8.22 -9.29
C VAL A 245 10.52 7.56 -8.17
N GLY A 246 11.49 6.70 -8.53
CA GLY A 246 12.43 6.08 -7.60
C GLY A 246 13.29 7.11 -6.87
N LEU A 247 13.87 8.08 -7.57
CA LEU A 247 14.68 9.13 -6.97
C LEU A 247 13.89 10.04 -6.03
N ILE A 248 12.65 10.42 -6.39
CA ILE A 248 11.77 11.23 -5.53
C ILE A 248 11.41 10.43 -4.28
N GLY A 249 10.91 9.21 -4.42
CA GLY A 249 10.58 8.36 -3.28
C GLY A 249 11.79 8.12 -2.38
N ALA A 250 12.97 7.91 -3.00
CA ALA A 250 14.20 7.74 -2.25
C ALA A 250 14.67 9.00 -1.52
N GLY A 251 14.58 10.14 -2.18
CA GLY A 251 14.86 11.44 -1.59
C GLY A 251 13.95 11.73 -0.40
N VAL A 252 12.65 11.44 -0.52
CA VAL A 252 11.69 11.61 0.57
C VAL A 252 12.05 10.71 1.77
N CYS A 253 12.36 9.43 1.57
CA CYS A 253 12.74 8.54 2.66
C CYS A 253 14.05 8.98 3.36
N LEU A 254 15.06 9.40 2.57
CA LEU A 254 16.31 9.91 3.12
C LEU A 254 16.08 11.19 3.91
N LEU A 255 15.34 12.14 3.33
CA LEU A 255 15.02 13.41 3.97
C LEU A 255 14.19 13.21 5.24
N SER A 256 13.24 12.29 5.23
CA SER A 256 12.46 11.90 6.40
C SER A 256 13.34 11.34 7.52
N THR A 257 14.31 10.49 7.18
CA THR A 257 15.26 9.94 8.16
C THR A 257 16.11 11.04 8.77
N ILE A 258 16.62 11.96 7.94
CA ILE A 258 17.37 13.14 8.39
C ILE A 258 16.48 14.02 9.27
N TRP A 259 15.24 14.26 8.87
CA TRP A 259 14.28 15.08 9.61
C TRP A 259 14.00 14.52 11.01
N ALA A 260 13.73 13.21 11.09
CA ALA A 260 13.50 12.53 12.37
C ALA A 260 14.69 12.64 13.32
N VAL A 261 15.93 12.55 12.80
CA VAL A 261 17.15 12.52 13.61
C VAL A 261 17.67 13.91 13.96
N PHE A 262 17.58 14.88 13.05
CA PHE A 262 18.29 16.15 13.16
C PHE A 262 17.41 17.38 13.41
N ASN A 263 16.09 17.30 13.23
CA ASN A 263 15.25 18.48 13.44
C ASN A 263 15.23 18.88 14.94
N GLY A 264 15.92 19.97 15.29
CA GLY A 264 16.52 20.23 16.60
C GLY A 264 15.60 20.67 17.74
N ASP A 265 14.32 20.92 17.46
CA ASP A 265 13.42 21.55 18.44
C ASP A 265 12.83 20.56 19.47
N PHE A 266 13.05 19.25 19.30
CA PHE A 266 12.39 18.18 20.08
C PHE A 266 13.38 17.29 20.83
N GLY A 267 14.42 17.88 21.41
CA GLY A 267 15.33 17.15 22.28
C GLY A 267 16.37 16.28 21.56
N GLY A 268 17.14 15.53 22.36
CA GLY A 268 18.26 14.70 21.89
C GLY A 268 17.82 13.37 21.25
N ILE A 269 18.79 12.62 20.68
CA ILE A 269 18.49 11.34 20.01
C ILE A 269 17.87 10.28 20.93
N ALA A 270 18.23 10.30 22.22
CA ALA A 270 17.69 9.37 23.21
C ALA A 270 16.21 9.66 23.51
N GLU A 271 15.85 10.93 23.72
CA GLU A 271 14.47 11.37 23.97
C GLU A 271 13.57 11.07 22.76
N ARG A 272 14.11 11.23 21.56
CA ARG A 272 13.41 10.86 20.31
C ARG A 272 13.18 9.37 20.17
N TRP A 273 14.14 8.55 20.60
CA TRP A 273 14.00 7.10 20.61
C TRP A 273 12.94 6.65 21.62
N GLU A 274 12.95 7.23 22.82
CA GLU A 274 11.92 6.98 23.84
C GLU A 274 10.53 7.39 23.33
N PHE A 275 10.44 8.56 22.68
CA PHE A 275 9.21 8.98 22.01
C PHE A 275 8.78 7.98 20.94
N LEU A 276 9.68 7.49 20.08
CA LEU A 276 9.35 6.51 19.04
C LEU A 276 8.75 5.23 19.63
N VAL A 277 9.38 4.69 20.67
CA VAL A 277 8.93 3.46 21.34
C VAL A 277 7.56 3.70 21.99
N SER A 278 7.39 4.84 22.68
CA SER A 278 6.10 5.23 23.23
C SER A 278 5.04 5.37 22.15
N TYR A 279 5.36 6.04 21.04
CA TYR A 279 4.46 6.32 19.93
C TYR A 279 3.97 5.04 19.26
N ILE A 280 4.86 4.07 19.00
CA ILE A 280 4.48 2.75 18.46
C ILE A 280 3.59 1.97 19.45
N GLY A 281 3.83 2.13 20.75
CA GLY A 281 3.08 1.45 21.81
C GLY A 281 1.76 2.10 22.21
N SER A 282 1.54 3.37 21.83
CA SER A 282 0.32 4.12 22.18
C SER A 282 -0.59 4.38 20.98
N GLU A 283 -0.03 4.55 19.78
CA GLU A 283 -0.78 4.97 18.60
C GLU A 283 -0.91 3.85 17.56
N ARG A 284 -2.15 3.59 17.16
CA ARG A 284 -2.48 2.55 16.16
C ARG A 284 -1.86 2.84 14.79
N LEU A 285 -1.80 4.12 14.43
CA LEU A 285 -1.23 4.58 13.17
C LEU A 285 0.27 4.25 13.10
N ALA A 286 1.02 4.57 14.15
CA ALA A 286 2.45 4.26 14.27
C ALA A 286 2.72 2.76 14.22
N TYR A 287 1.89 1.99 14.94
CA TYR A 287 1.94 0.54 14.94
C TYR A 287 1.69 -0.04 13.53
N ALA A 288 0.74 0.51 12.77
CA ALA A 288 0.47 0.10 11.40
C ALA A 288 1.66 0.36 10.47
N PHE A 289 2.36 1.49 10.61
CA PHE A 289 3.57 1.79 9.84
C PHE A 289 4.71 0.80 10.08
N VAL A 290 4.86 0.27 11.30
CA VAL A 290 5.84 -0.79 11.58
C VAL A 290 5.50 -2.05 10.78
N TRP A 291 4.22 -2.42 10.74
CA TRP A 291 3.77 -3.54 9.91
C TRP A 291 3.94 -3.28 8.41
N ASP A 292 3.75 -2.05 7.95
CA ASP A 292 4.05 -1.68 6.56
C ASP A 292 5.51 -1.95 6.21
N ILE A 293 6.45 -1.49 7.05
CA ILE A 293 7.89 -1.71 6.86
C ILE A 293 8.20 -3.21 6.80
N CYS A 294 7.63 -4.00 7.70
CA CYS A 294 7.80 -5.46 7.71
C CYS A 294 7.26 -6.11 6.43
N LEU A 295 6.02 -5.80 6.04
CA LEU A 295 5.38 -6.35 4.84
C LEU A 295 6.11 -5.92 3.57
N TYR A 296 6.56 -4.67 3.50
CA TYR A 296 7.33 -4.16 2.38
C TYR A 296 8.66 -4.88 2.25
N THR A 297 9.34 -5.14 3.36
CA THR A 297 10.60 -5.91 3.39
C THR A 297 10.40 -7.34 2.86
N ILE A 298 9.23 -7.96 3.09
CA ILE A 298 8.91 -9.31 2.61
C ILE A 298 8.46 -9.31 1.15
N PHE A 299 7.55 -8.41 0.78
CA PHE A 299 6.94 -8.40 -0.56
C PHE A 299 7.79 -7.74 -1.63
N GLN A 300 8.64 -6.78 -1.27
CA GLN A 300 9.60 -6.16 -2.18
C GLN A 300 10.47 -7.21 -2.93
N PRO A 301 11.25 -8.08 -2.24
CA PRO A 301 12.12 -9.04 -2.92
C PRO A 301 11.33 -10.04 -3.77
N TRP A 302 10.12 -10.40 -3.34
CA TRP A 302 9.24 -11.29 -4.08
C TRP A 302 8.74 -10.64 -5.38
N LEU A 303 8.21 -9.41 -5.31
CA LEU A 303 7.72 -8.67 -6.47
C LEU A 303 8.83 -8.34 -7.46
N ILE A 304 10.00 -7.89 -6.98
CA ILE A 304 11.16 -7.62 -7.84
C ILE A 304 11.66 -8.92 -8.48
N GLY A 305 11.70 -10.02 -7.71
CA GLY A 305 12.13 -11.33 -8.18
C GLY A 305 11.31 -11.85 -9.36
N ASP A 306 9.99 -11.71 -9.29
CA ASP A 306 9.07 -12.11 -10.36
C ASP A 306 9.18 -11.21 -11.60
N ASN A 307 9.71 -10.00 -11.47
CA ASN A 307 9.78 -8.98 -12.52
C ASN A 307 11.21 -8.66 -13.00
N LEU A 308 12.19 -9.51 -12.70
CA LEU A 308 13.58 -9.34 -13.15
C LEU A 308 13.74 -9.28 -14.68
N GLN A 309 12.76 -9.77 -15.44
CA GLN A 309 12.73 -9.73 -16.90
C GLN A 309 12.57 -8.30 -17.46
N ASN A 310 11.97 -7.40 -16.68
CA ASN A 310 11.77 -5.99 -17.06
C ASN A 310 13.03 -5.15 -16.85
N ILE A 311 14.14 -5.74 -16.40
CA ILE A 311 15.37 -5.05 -16.04
C ILE A 311 16.37 -5.19 -17.19
N HIS A 312 17.21 -4.17 -17.38
CA HIS A 312 18.34 -4.25 -18.29
C HIS A 312 19.20 -5.49 -18.02
N LYS A 313 19.49 -6.28 -19.08
CA LYS A 313 20.13 -7.61 -18.98
C LYS A 313 21.49 -7.58 -18.26
N ASP A 314 22.21 -6.47 -18.37
CA ASP A 314 23.50 -6.23 -17.71
C ASP A 314 23.35 -5.92 -16.20
N LYS A 315 22.19 -5.41 -15.76
CA LYS A 315 21.92 -5.02 -14.37
C LYS A 315 21.08 -6.03 -13.58
N VAL A 316 20.56 -7.09 -14.22
CA VAL A 316 19.73 -8.12 -13.55
C VAL A 316 20.40 -8.71 -12.31
N LYS A 317 21.69 -9.04 -12.38
CA LYS A 317 22.44 -9.60 -11.24
C LYS A 317 22.51 -8.64 -10.06
N LEU A 318 22.72 -7.35 -10.36
CA LEU A 318 22.79 -6.29 -9.37
C LEU A 318 21.45 -6.14 -8.64
N VAL A 319 20.35 -6.02 -9.40
CA VAL A 319 19.01 -5.86 -8.81
C VAL A 319 18.56 -7.12 -8.09
N SER A 320 18.92 -8.31 -8.57
CA SER A 320 18.64 -9.58 -7.90
C SER A 320 19.30 -9.68 -6.52
N TYR A 321 20.47 -9.08 -6.34
CA TYR A 321 21.13 -8.99 -5.02
C TYR A 321 20.45 -7.92 -4.15
N PHE A 322 20.25 -6.71 -4.70
CA PHE A 322 19.68 -5.59 -3.94
C PHE A 322 18.19 -5.75 -3.59
N ARG A 323 17.44 -6.64 -4.25
CA ARG A 323 16.01 -6.84 -3.97
C ARG A 323 15.70 -7.14 -2.51
N PHE A 324 16.64 -7.77 -1.79
CA PHE A 324 16.52 -8.12 -0.38
C PHE A 324 16.89 -6.98 0.58
N VAL A 325 17.50 -5.91 0.09
CA VAL A 325 17.82 -4.72 0.89
C VAL A 325 16.58 -3.83 0.91
N PRO A 326 15.92 -3.64 2.07
CA PRO A 326 14.76 -2.76 2.23
C PRO A 326 14.97 -1.43 1.54
N PHE A 327 13.98 -0.96 0.79
CA PHE A 327 13.97 0.33 0.09
C PHE A 327 15.01 0.48 -1.05
N VAL A 328 16.26 0.11 -0.84
CA VAL A 328 17.36 0.15 -1.83
C VAL A 328 17.06 -0.75 -3.03
N GLY A 329 16.47 -1.92 -2.80
CA GLY A 329 16.07 -2.83 -3.88
C GLY A 329 15.06 -2.21 -4.84
N LEU A 330 14.08 -1.46 -4.31
CA LEU A 330 13.11 -0.73 -5.13
C LEU A 330 13.72 0.42 -5.90
N LEU A 331 14.62 1.19 -5.27
CA LEU A 331 15.36 2.24 -5.97
C LEU A 331 16.17 1.64 -7.13
N ALA A 332 16.91 0.56 -6.88
CA ALA A 332 17.68 -0.13 -7.91
C ALA A 332 16.79 -0.65 -9.05
N TYR A 333 15.62 -1.22 -8.72
CA TYR A 333 14.62 -1.63 -9.70
C TYR A 333 14.14 -0.46 -10.56
N CYS A 334 13.75 0.65 -9.94
CA CYS A 334 13.25 1.84 -10.62
C CYS A 334 14.29 2.47 -11.55
N LEU A 335 15.56 2.51 -11.13
CA LEU A 335 16.66 3.05 -11.93
C LEU A 335 17.06 2.12 -13.10
N CYS A 336 16.92 0.81 -12.94
CA CYS A 336 17.33 -0.18 -13.93
C CYS A 336 16.18 -0.73 -14.77
N LEU A 337 14.98 -0.16 -14.65
CA LEU A 337 13.80 -0.58 -15.41
C LEU A 337 14.01 -0.31 -16.90
N ASN A 338 13.78 -1.33 -17.73
CA ASN A 338 13.81 -1.24 -19.19
C ASN A 338 12.41 -1.46 -19.75
N LEU A 339 11.85 -0.44 -20.41
CA LEU A 339 10.55 -0.52 -21.08
C LEU A 339 10.67 -0.64 -22.61
N ASP A 340 11.89 -0.70 -23.15
CA ASP A 340 12.12 -0.63 -24.59
C ASP A 340 11.73 -1.91 -25.35
N HIS A 341 11.21 -2.93 -24.65
CA HIS A 341 10.63 -4.12 -25.30
C HIS A 341 9.35 -3.80 -26.11
N ASP A 342 8.72 -2.65 -25.88
CA ASP A 342 7.51 -2.21 -26.60
C ASP A 342 7.79 -1.25 -27.78
N LYS A 343 9.04 -0.77 -27.96
CA LYS A 343 9.37 0.21 -29.01
C LYS A 343 9.98 -0.38 -30.28
N SER A 344 10.33 -1.68 -30.29
CA SER A 344 10.96 -2.32 -31.45
C SER A 344 9.95 -2.89 -32.47
N ASN A 345 8.64 -2.67 -32.27
CA ASN A 345 7.57 -3.20 -33.14
C ASN A 345 6.61 -2.13 -33.68
N THR A 346 7.00 -0.85 -33.68
CA THR A 346 6.26 0.23 -34.36
C THR A 346 7.05 0.85 -35.48
#